data_AF-A0A329LED4-F1
#
_entry.id   AF-A0A329LED4-F1
#
_cell.length_a   1.000
_cell.length_b   1.000
_cell.length_c   1.000
_cell.angle_alpha   90.00
_cell.angle_beta   90.00
_cell.angle_gamma   90.00
#
_symmetry.space_group_name_H-M   'P 1'
#
loop_
_entity.id
_entity.type
_entity.pdbx_description
1 polymer ?
#
loop_
_entity_poly.entity_id
_entity_poly.type
_entity_poly.pdbx_seq_one_letter_code
_entity_poly.pdbx_strand_id
1 'polypeptide(L)'
;MLDLFLPAECGGCGAPSTRWCDACAAELTVQLDQPHVVNPRIDAGVPVFALGRYANARRHAILALKEQGRTDLVDPLARALAVGV
;
A
#
# COMPACT_ATOMS: atom_id res chain seq x y z
N MET A 1 5.21 -11.97 -20.50
CA MET A 1 6.33 -11.36 -21.25
C MET A 1 5.81 -10.10 -21.95
N LEU A 2 5.50 -9.06 -21.18
CA LEU A 2 5.06 -7.72 -21.68
C LEU A 2 5.91 -6.58 -21.09
N ASP A 3 6.64 -6.84 -19.98
CA ASP A 3 7.61 -5.92 -19.37
C ASP A 3 8.78 -5.51 -20.28
N LEU A 4 8.94 -6.12 -21.46
CA LEU A 4 9.98 -5.72 -22.42
C LEU A 4 9.58 -4.51 -23.29
N PHE A 5 8.29 -4.17 -23.37
CA PHE A 5 7.80 -3.07 -24.21
C PHE A 5 7.11 -1.96 -23.42
N LEU A 6 6.49 -2.27 -22.28
CA LEU A 6 5.90 -1.27 -21.41
C LEU A 6 6.89 -0.86 -20.31
N PRO A 7 7.19 0.44 -20.16
CA PRO A 7 7.99 0.91 -19.03
C PRO A 7 7.30 0.57 -17.71
N ALA A 8 8.08 0.24 -16.68
CA ALA A 8 7.52 0.00 -15.35
C ALA A 8 6.72 1.22 -14.86
N GLU A 9 5.59 0.99 -14.21
CA GLU A 9 4.77 2.05 -13.61
C GLU A 9 4.61 1.85 -12.10
N CYS A 10 4.66 2.98 -11.37
CA CYS A 10 4.55 2.98 -9.93
C CYS A 10 3.18 2.47 -9.51
N GLY A 11 3.12 1.42 -8.69
CA GLY A 11 1.83 0.85 -8.25
C GLY A 11 0.99 1.77 -7.36
N GLY A 12 1.55 2.90 -6.90
CA GLY A 12 0.84 3.88 -6.08
C GLY A 12 0.27 5.06 -6.88
N CYS A 13 1.08 5.69 -7.73
CA CYS A 13 0.72 6.91 -8.45
C CYS A 13 0.76 6.80 -9.99
N GLY A 14 1.21 5.68 -10.55
CA GLY A 14 1.35 5.49 -12.00
C GLY A 14 2.55 6.20 -12.63
N ALA A 15 3.45 6.79 -11.85
CA ALA A 15 4.66 7.41 -12.39
C ALA A 15 5.50 6.39 -13.19
N PRO A 16 6.02 6.76 -14.38
CA PRO A 16 6.78 5.84 -15.21
C PRO A 16 8.17 5.54 -14.62
N SER A 17 8.81 4.50 -15.15
CA SER A 17 10.20 4.11 -14.91
C SER A 17 10.52 3.56 -13.50
N THR A 18 9.53 3.32 -12.64
CA THR A 18 9.72 2.65 -11.35
C THR A 18 8.50 1.81 -10.98
N ARG A 19 8.69 0.72 -10.23
CA ARG A 19 7.59 -0.08 -9.68
C ARG A 19 7.01 0.53 -8.40
N TRP A 20 7.82 1.29 -7.68
CA TRP A 20 7.45 1.98 -6.44
C TRP A 20 8.35 3.20 -6.25
N CYS A 21 7.79 4.41 -6.27
CA CYS A 21 8.56 5.65 -6.17
C CYS A 21 8.72 6.13 -4.71
N ASP A 22 9.73 6.97 -4.47
CA ASP A 22 10.01 7.51 -3.13
C ASP A 22 8.87 8.33 -2.55
N ALA A 23 8.11 9.06 -3.39
CA ALA A 23 6.94 9.81 -2.94
C ALA A 23 5.84 8.87 -2.41
N CYS A 24 5.56 7.76 -3.10
CA CYS A 24 4.61 6.76 -2.64
C CYS A 24 5.14 5.99 -1.41
N ALA A 25 6.45 5.76 -1.33
CA ALA A 25 7.08 5.16 -0.15
C ALA A 25 6.93 6.07 1.08
N ALA A 26 7.15 7.38 0.92
CA ALA A 26 6.94 8.36 1.98
C ALA A 26 5.47 8.43 2.42
N GLU A 27 4.52 8.43 1.47
CA GLU A 27 3.09 8.41 1.78
C GLU A 27 2.66 7.11 2.50
N LEU A 28 3.30 5.99 2.18
CA LEU A 28 2.99 4.70 2.81
C LEU A 28 3.52 4.58 4.24
N THR A 29 4.50 5.41 4.62
CA THR A 29 5.13 5.40 5.95
C THR A 29 4.10 5.68 7.04
N VAL A 30 4.11 4.82 8.07
CA VAL A 30 3.26 4.95 9.25
C VAL A 30 3.72 6.16 10.06
N GLN A 31 2.82 7.12 10.27
CA GLN A 31 3.11 8.37 10.96
C GLN A 31 3.00 8.21 12.48
N LEU A 32 3.50 9.20 13.24
CA LEU A 32 3.49 9.16 14.71
C LEU A 32 2.09 9.11 15.33
N ASP A 33 1.07 9.59 14.63
CA ASP A 33 -0.33 9.54 15.04
C ASP A 33 -1.02 8.20 14.66
N GLN A 34 -0.26 7.24 14.13
CA GLN A 34 -0.71 5.92 13.68
C GLN A 34 0.08 4.80 14.41
N PRO A 35 -0.48 3.58 14.51
CA PRO A 35 -1.76 3.12 13.95
C PRO A 35 -2.99 3.67 14.68
N HIS A 36 -4.09 3.83 13.95
CA HIS A 36 -5.39 4.17 14.54
C HIS A 36 -6.18 2.91 14.88
N VAL A 37 -6.76 2.84 16.07
CA VAL A 37 -7.79 1.83 16.38
C VAL A 37 -9.06 2.19 15.63
N VAL A 38 -9.60 1.24 14.85
CA VAL A 38 -10.84 1.43 14.08
C VAL A 38 -11.91 0.48 14.60
N ASN A 39 -13.15 0.98 14.68
CA ASN A 39 -14.30 0.17 15.06
C ASN A 39 -15.16 -0.13 13.81
N PRO A 40 -15.00 -1.29 13.16
CA PRO A 40 -15.81 -1.66 12.01
C PRO A 40 -17.29 -1.87 12.39
N ARG A 41 -18.19 -1.84 11.39
CA ARG A 41 -19.63 -2.05 11.61
C ARG A 41 -19.98 -3.47 12.09
N ILE A 42 -19.10 -4.42 11.80
CA ILE A 42 -19.22 -5.82 12.19
C ILE A 42 -18.17 -6.08 13.26
N ASP A 43 -18.55 -6.74 14.35
CA ASP A 43 -17.60 -7.11 15.39
C ASP A 43 -16.56 -8.10 14.84
N ALA A 44 -15.29 -7.68 14.86
CA ALA A 44 -14.17 -8.49 14.40
C ALA A 44 -13.68 -9.48 15.46
N GLY A 45 -14.13 -9.36 16.72
CA GLY A 45 -13.64 -10.17 17.85
C GLY A 45 -12.19 -9.86 18.27
N VAL A 46 -11.52 -8.94 17.59
CA VAL A 46 -10.13 -8.53 17.83
C VAL A 46 -9.97 -7.02 17.57
N PRO A 47 -8.97 -6.35 18.19
CA PRO A 47 -8.64 -4.98 17.84
C PRO A 47 -8.27 -4.86 16.35
N VAL A 48 -8.88 -3.89 15.67
CA VAL A 48 -8.57 -3.59 14.27
C VAL A 48 -7.81 -2.28 14.20
N PHE A 49 -6.69 -2.30 13.50
CA PHE A 49 -5.82 -1.14 13.33
C PHE A 49 -5.79 -0.69 11.87
N ALA A 50 -5.79 0.62 11.67
CA ALA A 50 -5.51 1.24 10.37
C ALA A 50 -4.16 1.95 10.44
N LEU A 51 -3.24 1.59 9.55
CA LEU A 51 -1.93 2.24 9.40
C LEU A 51 -2.01 3.62 8.72
N GLY A 52 -3.18 4.25 8.77
CA GLY A 52 -3.53 5.53 8.18
C GLY A 52 -4.65 5.43 7.13
N ARG A 53 -4.87 6.52 6.39
CA ARG A 53 -6.03 6.65 5.49
C ARG A 53 -5.95 5.70 4.30
N TYR A 54 -7.10 5.12 3.93
CA TYR A 54 -7.28 4.37 2.68
C TYR A 54 -7.48 5.32 1.50
N ALA A 55 -6.39 5.94 1.04
CA ALA A 55 -6.38 6.91 -0.05
C ALA A 55 -5.10 6.79 -0.88
N ASN A 56 -5.09 7.45 -2.06
CA ASN A 56 -3.91 7.67 -2.90
C ASN A 56 -3.02 6.43 -3.08
N ALA A 57 -1.70 6.55 -2.87
CA ALA A 57 -0.74 5.48 -3.07
C ALA A 57 -1.10 4.21 -2.31
N ARG A 58 -1.57 4.33 -1.06
CA ARG A 58 -1.97 3.16 -0.25
C ARG A 58 -3.18 2.45 -0.84
N ARG A 59 -4.22 3.20 -1.24
CA ARG A 59 -5.41 2.62 -1.87
C ARG A 59 -5.06 1.95 -3.20
N HIS A 60 -4.32 2.64 -4.07
CA HIS A 60 -3.93 2.10 -5.37
C HIS A 60 -3.06 0.85 -5.22
N ALA A 61 -2.08 0.86 -4.32
CA ALA A 61 -1.21 -0.29 -4.10
C ALA A 61 -1.97 -1.52 -3.58
N ILE A 62 -2.89 -1.34 -2.63
CA ILE A 62 -3.71 -2.43 -2.10
C ILE A 62 -4.58 -3.05 -3.21
N LEU A 63 -5.24 -2.22 -4.03
CA LEU A 63 -6.08 -2.70 -5.12
C LEU A 63 -5.26 -3.36 -6.23
N ALA A 64 -4.11 -2.77 -6.58
CA ALA A 64 -3.20 -3.33 -7.57
C ALA A 64 -2.69 -4.71 -7.13
N LEU A 65 -2.34 -4.88 -5.85
CA LEU A 65 -1.94 -6.18 -5.31
C LEU A 65 -3.11 -7.18 -5.31
N LYS A 66 -4.25 -6.81 -4.72
CA LYS A 66 -5.36 -7.75 -4.47
C LYS A 66 -6.12 -8.13 -5.73
N GLU A 67 -6.38 -7.15 -6.59
CA GLU A 67 -7.33 -7.30 -7.69
C GLU A 67 -6.63 -7.39 -9.06
N GLN A 68 -5.38 -6.91 -9.17
CA GLN A 68 -4.66 -6.83 -10.44
C GLN A 68 -3.39 -7.70 -10.47
N GLY A 69 -3.10 -8.43 -9.39
CA GLY A 69 -1.98 -9.37 -9.33
C GLY A 69 -0.59 -8.72 -9.35
N ARG A 70 -0.47 -7.44 -8.98
CA ARG A 70 0.82 -6.72 -8.87
C ARG A 70 1.62 -7.18 -7.65
N THR A 71 2.24 -8.36 -7.74
CA THR A 71 2.99 -9.00 -6.65
C THR A 71 4.26 -8.25 -6.25
N ASP A 72 4.78 -7.36 -7.11
CA ASP A 72 5.87 -6.45 -6.80
C ASP A 72 5.53 -5.47 -5.66
N LEU A 73 4.25 -5.30 -5.34
CA LEU A 73 3.78 -4.44 -4.27
C LEU A 73 3.68 -5.15 -2.91
N VAL A 74 3.97 -6.45 -2.84
CA VAL A 74 4.03 -7.19 -1.57
C VAL A 74 5.07 -6.57 -0.65
N ASP A 75 6.29 -6.33 -1.14
CA ASP A 75 7.41 -5.81 -0.33
C ASP A 75 7.11 -4.46 0.35
N PRO A 76 6.68 -3.40 -0.38
CA PRO A 76 6.38 -2.12 0.27
C PRO A 76 5.21 -2.22 1.27
N LEU A 77 4.16 -3.00 0.98
CA LEU A 77 3.02 -3.17 1.88
C LEU A 77 3.38 -4.02 3.11
N ALA A 78 4.13 -5.10 2.93
CA ALA A 78 4.61 -5.95 4.02
C ALA A 78 5.56 -5.18 4.95
N ARG A 79 6.46 -4.36 4.39
CA ARG A 79 7.32 -3.48 5.19
C ARG A 79 6.51 -2.51 6.04
N ALA A 80 5.50 -1.86 5.47
CA ALA A 80 4.65 -0.93 6.22
C ALA A 80 3.91 -1.64 7.38
N LEU A 81 3.45 -2.86 7.17
CA LEU A 81 2.85 -3.69 8.22
C LEU A 81 3.86 -4.09 9.31
N ALA A 82 5.04 -4.54 8.91
CA ALA A 82 6.06 -5.04 9.84
C ALA A 82 6.62 -3.96 10.79
N VAL A 83 6.59 -2.68 10.38
CA VAL A 83 7.07 -1.56 11.22
C VAL A 83 5.95 -0.79 11.91
N GLY A 84 4.70 -1.03 11.52
CA GLY A 84 3.55 -0.21 11.90
C GLY A 84 2.64 -0.82 12.98
N VAL A 85 2.94 -2.05 13.42
CA VAL A 85 2.16 -2.81 14.40
C VAL A 85 3.09 -3.38 15.46
#